data_AF-A0A2A5FZ57-F1
#
_entry.id   AF-A0A2A5FZ57-F1
#
_cell.length_a   1.000
_cell.length_b   1.000
_cell.length_c   1.000
_cell.angle_alpha   90.00
_cell.angle_beta   90.00
_cell.angle_gamma   90.00
#
_symmetry.space_group_name_H-M   'P 1'
#
loop_
_entity.id
_entity.type
_entity.pdbx_description
1 polymer ?
#
loop_
_entity_poly.entity_id
_entity_poly.type
_entity_poly.pdbx_seq_one_letter_code
_entity_poly.pdbx_strand_id
1 'polypeptide(L)'
;MKTKKIVLLILLMTMFPAIQAMAEKPNDTKPIENFYVVANTEIVMLSWTMKNELDDFNYVIERSTDGKVFKVIKSKKGIASHYDMMYFFNDVPPAVGHYYYRIKKTGRSVLYSDVKKVAVKNADQSLFSNSAY
;
A
#
# COMPACT_ATOMS: atom_id res chain seq x y z
N MET A 1 -3.54 28.68 -69.51
CA MET A 1 -4.72 29.47 -69.07
C MET A 1 -5.88 28.47 -68.96
N LYS A 2 -6.42 28.00 -67.83
CA LYS A 2 -6.50 28.47 -66.44
C LYS A 2 -6.45 27.25 -65.49
N THR A 3 -5.69 27.37 -64.40
CA THR A 3 -5.67 26.52 -63.20
C THR A 3 -6.97 26.71 -62.41
N LYS A 4 -7.59 25.63 -61.91
CA LYS A 4 -8.48 25.67 -60.72
C LYS A 4 -8.47 24.34 -59.94
N LYS A 5 -7.92 24.43 -58.71
CA LYS A 5 -8.31 23.74 -57.45
C LYS A 5 -8.25 22.20 -57.47
N ILE A 6 -7.20 21.52 -57.01
CA ILE A 6 -6.76 21.32 -55.60
C ILE A 6 -7.94 21.11 -54.63
N VAL A 7 -7.85 19.98 -53.91
CA VAL A 7 -8.66 19.45 -52.80
C VAL A 7 -9.68 18.39 -53.23
N LEU A 8 -9.56 17.24 -52.55
CA LEU A 8 -10.56 16.17 -52.39
C LEU A 8 -10.34 14.87 -53.18
N LEU A 9 -9.28 14.11 -52.86
CA LEU A 9 -9.37 12.63 -52.72
C LEU A 9 -8.10 11.96 -52.11
N ILE A 10 -7.51 12.49 -51.03
CA ILE A 10 -6.60 11.69 -50.19
C ILE A 10 -7.44 11.06 -49.07
N LEU A 11 -8.30 10.11 -49.45
CA LEU A 11 -9.15 9.38 -48.52
C LEU A 11 -9.10 7.90 -48.88
N LEU A 12 -7.99 7.21 -48.56
CA LEU A 12 -7.93 5.78 -48.20
C LEU A 12 -6.48 5.34 -47.90
N MET A 13 -5.82 5.94 -46.91
CA MET A 13 -4.49 5.48 -46.46
C MET A 13 -4.28 5.52 -44.95
N THR A 14 -5.34 5.33 -44.15
CA THR A 14 -5.21 5.19 -42.69
C THR A 14 -6.18 4.13 -42.15
N MET A 15 -5.95 2.88 -42.50
CA MET A 15 -6.50 1.71 -41.79
C MET A 15 -5.33 0.87 -41.26
N PHE A 16 -4.40 1.52 -40.57
CA PHE A 16 -3.84 0.93 -39.37
C PHE A 16 -4.49 1.70 -38.24
N PRO A 17 -5.46 1.13 -37.49
CA PRO A 17 -5.67 1.67 -36.16
C PRO A 17 -4.31 1.58 -35.50
N ALA A 18 -3.76 2.73 -35.12
CA ALA A 18 -2.78 2.74 -34.07
C ALA A 18 -3.45 1.96 -32.95
N ILE A 19 -2.94 0.76 -32.67
CA ILE A 19 -2.87 0.34 -31.29
C ILE A 19 -1.97 1.40 -30.68
N GLN A 20 -2.57 2.53 -30.32
CA GLN A 20 -2.04 3.35 -29.27
C GLN A 20 -2.10 2.37 -28.12
N ALA A 21 -0.98 1.68 -27.89
CA ALA A 21 -0.65 1.24 -26.57
C ALA A 21 -0.99 2.46 -25.73
N MET A 22 -2.07 2.35 -24.95
CA MET A 22 -2.24 3.23 -23.82
C MET A 22 -0.96 2.95 -23.06
N ALA A 23 0.04 3.82 -23.25
CA ALA A 23 1.09 3.98 -22.30
C ALA A 23 0.30 4.34 -21.05
N GLU A 24 -0.05 3.33 -20.26
CA GLU A 24 -0.41 3.51 -18.87
C GLU A 24 0.77 4.32 -18.35
N LYS A 25 0.54 5.62 -18.18
CA LYS A 25 1.41 6.48 -17.40
C LYS A 25 1.77 5.64 -16.18
N PRO A 26 3.05 5.41 -15.87
CA PRO A 26 3.41 4.59 -14.72
C PRO A 26 2.68 5.20 -13.54
N ASN A 27 1.63 4.51 -13.08
CA ASN A 27 0.82 4.98 -12.00
C ASN A 27 1.70 4.72 -10.79
N ASP A 28 2.54 5.70 -10.45
CA ASP A 28 3.42 5.71 -9.29
C ASP A 28 2.62 5.78 -7.97
N THR A 29 1.40 5.22 -7.98
CA THR A 29 0.57 5.01 -6.82
C THR A 29 0.96 3.68 -6.22
N LYS A 30 1.74 3.75 -5.14
CA LYS A 30 1.92 2.63 -4.22
C LYS A 30 0.53 2.17 -3.77
N PRO A 31 0.07 0.94 -4.09
CA PRO A 31 -1.30 0.53 -3.80
C PRO A 31 -1.58 0.39 -2.30
N ILE A 32 -0.53 0.38 -1.46
CA ILE A 32 -0.63 0.41 0.00
C ILE A 32 -0.30 1.82 0.48
N GLU A 33 -1.31 2.55 0.94
CA GLU A 33 -1.18 3.90 1.47
C GLU A 33 -1.65 3.99 2.93
N ASN A 34 -1.41 5.15 3.56
CA ASN A 34 -1.91 5.48 4.89
C ASN A 34 -1.58 4.39 5.93
N PHE A 35 -0.39 3.80 5.83
CA PHE A 35 0.03 2.75 6.76
C PHE A 35 0.43 3.37 8.10
N TYR A 36 -0.42 3.20 9.10
CA TYR A 36 -0.23 3.66 10.45
C TYR A 36 -0.08 2.48 11.41
N VAL A 37 0.77 2.68 12.42
CA VAL A 37 1.01 1.72 13.49
C VAL A 37 1.09 2.50 14.80
N VAL A 38 0.20 2.18 15.73
CA VAL A 38 0.09 2.86 17.02
C VAL A 38 0.09 1.80 18.11
N ALA A 39 0.99 1.94 19.08
CA ALA A 39 1.05 1.05 20.23
C ALA A 39 0.34 1.69 21.43
N ASN A 40 -0.43 0.89 22.16
CA ASN A 40 -0.76 1.14 23.56
C ASN A 40 0.05 0.17 24.44
N THR A 41 -0.36 -0.04 25.70
CA THR A 41 0.40 -0.86 26.67
C THR A 41 0.45 -2.34 26.32
N GLU A 42 -0.56 -2.86 25.61
CA GLU A 42 -0.71 -4.31 25.36
C GLU A 42 -0.97 -4.65 23.88
N ILE A 43 -1.48 -3.68 23.12
CA ILE A 43 -1.96 -3.85 21.74
C ILE A 43 -1.22 -2.88 20.84
N VAL A 44 -0.84 -3.38 19.66
CA VAL A 44 -0.41 -2.56 18.53
C VAL A 44 -1.51 -2.59 17.48
N MET A 45 -2.11 -1.44 17.23
CA MET A 45 -3.10 -1.25 16.18
C MET A 45 -2.40 -0.85 14.89
N LEU A 46 -2.68 -1.59 13.81
CA LEU A 46 -2.23 -1.31 12.47
C LEU A 46 -3.45 -0.92 11.62
N SER A 47 -3.28 0.09 10.76
CA SER A 47 -4.26 0.41 9.73
C SER A 47 -3.58 0.79 8.42
N TRP A 48 -4.22 0.48 7.30
CA TRP A 48 -3.73 0.84 5.96
C TRP A 48 -4.88 0.91 4.96
N THR A 49 -4.62 1.54 3.83
CA THR A 49 -5.55 1.66 2.70
C THR A 49 -4.98 0.92 1.49
N MET A 50 -5.81 0.10 0.84
CA MET A 50 -5.55 -0.39 -0.50
C MET A 50 -6.25 0.50 -1.51
N LYS A 51 -5.50 1.18 -2.38
CA LYS A 51 -6.01 2.11 -3.40
C LYS A 51 -6.39 1.37 -4.67
N ASN A 52 -7.65 1.52 -5.12
CA ASN A 52 -8.14 1.07 -6.44
C ASN A 52 -7.54 -0.26 -6.92
N GLU A 53 -7.59 -1.29 -6.07
CA GLU A 53 -6.96 -2.57 -6.33
C GLU A 53 -7.99 -3.50 -6.97
N LEU A 54 -7.89 -3.71 -8.29
CA LEU A 54 -8.87 -4.50 -9.04
C LEU A 54 -8.51 -5.97 -9.18
N ASP A 55 -7.25 -6.31 -8.92
CA ASP A 55 -6.80 -7.69 -9.01
C ASP A 55 -7.10 -8.45 -7.72
N ASP A 56 -7.20 -9.77 -7.87
CA ASP A 56 -7.17 -10.67 -6.75
C ASP A 56 -5.82 -10.60 -6.01
N PHE A 57 -5.87 -10.33 -4.70
CA PHE A 57 -4.69 -10.27 -3.86
C PHE A 57 -4.94 -10.78 -2.45
N ASN A 58 -3.86 -11.12 -1.74
CA ASN A 58 -3.81 -11.26 -0.29
C ASN A 58 -2.93 -10.16 0.29
N TYR A 59 -3.24 -9.72 1.50
CA TYR A 59 -2.33 -8.94 2.30
C TYR A 59 -1.80 -9.79 3.45
N VAL A 60 -0.53 -9.58 3.78
CA VAL A 60 0.21 -10.28 4.82
C VAL A 60 0.78 -9.23 5.76
N ILE A 61 0.50 -9.37 7.04
CA ILE A 61 1.04 -8.52 8.09
C ILE A 61 2.27 -9.22 8.62
N GLU A 62 3.40 -8.51 8.56
CA GLU A 62 4.67 -9.01 9.02
C GLU A 62 5.22 -8.16 10.15
N ARG A 63 5.74 -8.82 11.19
CA ARG A 63 6.35 -8.21 12.37
C ARG A 63 7.80 -8.62 12.52
N SER A 64 8.63 -7.70 12.99
CA SER A 64 10.03 -7.92 13.30
C SER A 64 10.39 -7.29 14.65
N THR A 65 11.35 -7.90 15.36
CA THR A 65 11.93 -7.37 16.61
C THR A 65 13.26 -6.64 16.38
N ASP A 66 13.85 -6.77 15.19
CA ASP A 66 15.17 -6.23 14.83
C ASP A 66 15.14 -5.28 13.61
N GLY A 67 13.99 -5.17 12.95
CA GLY A 67 13.80 -4.41 11.72
C GLY A 67 14.41 -5.06 10.48
N LYS A 68 14.95 -6.28 10.59
CA LYS A 68 15.67 -7.00 9.52
C LYS A 68 14.93 -8.28 9.13
N VAL A 69 14.59 -9.11 10.11
CA VAL A 69 13.91 -10.38 9.90
C VAL A 69 12.42 -10.22 10.23
N PHE A 70 11.59 -10.34 9.20
CA PHE A 70 10.14 -10.18 9.29
C PHE A 70 9.45 -11.54 9.29
N LYS A 71 8.61 -11.78 10.30
CA LYS A 71 7.78 -12.98 10.45
C LYS A 71 6.33 -12.65 10.14
N VAL A 72 5.65 -13.56 9.45
CA VAL A 72 4.21 -13.44 9.20
C VAL A 72 3.46 -13.63 10.51
N ILE A 73 2.58 -12.68 10.85
CA ILE A 73 1.67 -12.78 12.00
C ILE A 73 0.20 -12.88 11.58
N LYS A 74 -0.14 -12.42 10.36
CA LYS A 74 -1.46 -12.58 9.78
C LYS A 74 -1.39 -12.61 8.26
N SER A 75 -2.27 -13.39 7.64
CA SER A 75 -2.54 -13.36 6.21
C SER A 75 -4.06 -13.36 6.00
N LYS A 76 -4.56 -12.56 5.05
CA LYS A 76 -5.98 -12.54 4.69
C LYS A 76 -6.16 -12.10 3.23
N LYS A 77 -7.19 -12.65 2.60
CA LYS A 77 -7.65 -12.26 1.27
C LYS A 77 -8.11 -10.79 1.29
N GLY A 78 -7.59 -10.01 0.34
CA GLY A 78 -8.00 -8.64 0.11
C GLY A 78 -9.29 -8.57 -0.73
N ILE A 79 -9.98 -7.44 -0.66
CA ILE A 79 -11.18 -7.15 -1.46
C ILE A 79 -10.74 -6.37 -2.69
N ALA A 80 -10.93 -6.95 -3.87
CA ALA A 80 -10.76 -6.25 -5.14
C ALA A 80 -11.89 -5.22 -5.30
N SER A 81 -11.55 -3.95 -5.55
CA SER A 81 -12.49 -2.85 -5.55
C SER A 81 -11.97 -1.64 -6.33
N HIS A 82 -12.87 -0.95 -7.02
CA HIS A 82 -12.61 0.38 -7.60
C HIS A 82 -12.53 1.50 -6.55
N TYR A 83 -12.89 1.18 -5.30
CA TYR A 83 -12.83 2.10 -4.17
C TYR A 83 -11.63 1.79 -3.28
N ASP A 84 -11.22 2.81 -2.53
CA ASP A 84 -10.21 2.68 -1.50
C ASP A 84 -10.74 1.81 -0.36
N MET A 85 -10.04 0.71 -0.08
CA MET A 85 -10.43 -0.22 0.98
C MET A 85 -9.54 0.00 2.20
N MET A 86 -10.16 0.35 3.32
CA MET A 86 -9.47 0.50 4.60
C MET A 86 -9.47 -0.80 5.38
N TYR A 87 -8.32 -1.15 5.95
CA TYR A 87 -8.12 -2.35 6.75
C TYR A 87 -7.49 -2.00 8.09
N PHE A 88 -7.73 -2.85 9.08
CA PHE A 88 -7.12 -2.75 10.39
C PHE A 88 -6.77 -4.13 10.97
N PHE A 89 -5.82 -4.15 11.89
CA PHE A 89 -5.44 -5.33 12.65
C PHE A 89 -4.88 -4.95 14.02
N ASN A 90 -5.29 -5.69 15.04
CA ASN A 90 -4.75 -5.55 16.39
C ASN A 90 -3.81 -6.72 16.65
N ASP A 91 -2.55 -6.40 16.88
CA ASP A 91 -1.53 -7.34 17.33
C ASP A 91 -1.35 -7.24 18.84
N VAL A 92 -1.10 -8.36 19.50
CA VAL A 92 -0.73 -8.43 20.92
C VAL A 92 0.72 -8.95 20.98
N PRO A 93 1.71 -8.04 21.09
CA PRO A 93 3.10 -8.45 21.12
C PRO A 93 3.44 -9.26 22.37
N PRO A 94 4.31 -10.28 22.28
CA PRO A 94 4.56 -11.20 23.39
C PRO A 94 5.32 -10.57 24.56
N ALA A 95 5.96 -9.41 24.34
CA ALA A 95 6.75 -8.72 25.35
C ALA A 95 6.82 -7.21 25.05
N VAL A 96 7.20 -6.42 26.05
CA VAL A 96 7.59 -5.02 25.86
C VAL A 96 8.85 -4.92 24.98
N GLY A 97 8.98 -3.81 24.25
CA GLY A 97 10.14 -3.56 23.41
C GLY A 97 9.81 -2.85 22.10
N HIS A 98 10.78 -2.86 21.19
CA HIS A 98 10.61 -2.28 19.86
C HIS A 98 10.14 -3.32 18.85
N TYR A 99 9.13 -2.93 18.08
CA TYR A 99 8.59 -3.75 17.01
C TYR A 99 8.55 -2.95 15.71
N TYR A 100 8.73 -3.67 14.62
CA TYR A 100 8.70 -3.14 13.27
C TYR A 100 7.64 -3.89 12.49
N TYR A 101 6.81 -3.17 11.77
CA TYR A 101 5.72 -3.73 11.00
C TYR A 101 5.79 -3.28 9.55
N ARG A 102 5.32 -4.15 8.66
CA ARG A 102 5.02 -3.82 7.27
C ARG A 102 3.86 -4.66 6.76
N ILE A 103 3.18 -4.15 5.76
CA ILE A 103 2.19 -4.87 4.98
C ILE A 103 2.85 -5.35 3.70
N LYS A 104 2.65 -6.63 3.38
CA LYS A 104 3.03 -7.24 2.11
C LYS A 104 1.77 -7.59 1.32
N LYS A 105 1.59 -7.01 0.15
CA LYS A 105 0.59 -7.44 -0.83
C LYS A 105 1.18 -8.59 -1.67
N THR A 106 0.39 -9.63 -1.92
CA THR A 106 0.70 -10.70 -2.86
C THR A 106 -0.47 -10.90 -3.81
N GLY A 107 -0.23 -10.86 -5.11
CA GLY A 107 -1.23 -11.02 -6.16
C GLY A 107 -0.53 -10.99 -7.50
N ARG A 108 -1.02 -10.18 -8.46
CA ARG A 108 -0.31 -9.91 -9.71
C ARG A 108 1.14 -9.43 -9.50
N SER A 109 1.37 -8.67 -8.43
CA SER A 109 2.67 -8.21 -8.00
C SER A 109 2.87 -8.41 -6.50
N VAL A 110 4.13 -8.41 -6.06
CA VAL A 110 4.50 -8.39 -4.65
C VAL A 110 4.96 -6.99 -4.30
N LEU A 111 4.26 -6.35 -3.36
CA LEU A 111 4.50 -4.97 -2.97
C LEU A 111 4.53 -4.85 -1.45
N TYR A 112 5.27 -3.87 -0.96
CA TYR A 112 5.43 -3.62 0.47
C TYR A 112 5.03 -2.19 0.83
N SER A 113 4.44 -2.02 2.02
CA SER A 113 4.36 -0.72 2.68
C SER A 113 5.75 -0.24 3.09
N ASP A 114 5.82 0.99 3.60
CA ASP A 114 6.98 1.39 4.42
C ASP A 114 7.01 0.56 5.71
N VAL A 115 8.20 0.48 6.31
CA VAL A 115 8.36 -0.11 7.64
C VAL A 115 8.03 0.93 8.70
N LYS A 116 7.18 0.58 9.66
CA LYS A 116 6.85 1.42 10.81
C LYS A 116 7.40 0.80 12.09
N LYS A 117 8.13 1.60 12.88
CA LYS A 117 8.65 1.24 14.19
C LYS A 117 7.72 1.77 15.28
N VAL A 118 7.46 0.95 16.31
CA VAL A 118 6.77 1.35 17.54
C VAL A 118 7.47 0.80 18.77
N ALA A 119 7.18 1.38 19.94
CA ALA A 119 7.65 0.91 21.23
C ALA A 119 6.44 0.52 22.09
N VAL A 120 6.41 -0.73 22.52
CA VAL A 120 5.44 -1.25 23.50
C VAL A 120 6.07 -1.13 24.88
N LYS A 121 5.35 -0.52 25.82
CA LYS A 121 5.81 -0.25 27.19
C LYS A 121 4.74 -0.69 28.18
N ASN A 122 5.15 -1.04 29.40
CA ASN A 122 4.22 -1.26 30.50
C ASN A 122 3.47 0.03 30.87
N ALA A 123 2.23 -0.10 31.32
CA ALA A 123 1.37 1.01 31.74
C ALA A 123 2.01 1.90 32.83
N ASP A 124 2.88 1.33 33.67
CA ASP A 124 3.45 2.03 34.82
C ASP A 124 4.59 3.01 34.47
N GLN A 125 5.24 2.91 33.31
CA GLN A 125 6.45 3.70 33.05
C GLN A 125 6.21 5.12 32.52
N SER A 126 4.99 5.48 32.10
CA SER A 126 4.67 6.83 31.61
C SER A 126 4.19 7.80 32.68
N LEU A 127 3.83 7.31 33.88
CA LEU A 127 3.32 8.15 34.96
C LEU A 127 4.42 8.67 35.90
N PHE A 128 5.62 8.09 35.85
CA PHE A 128 6.74 8.48 36.72
C PHE A 128 7.80 9.37 36.05
N SER A 129 7.66 9.74 34.77
CA SER A 129 8.66 10.59 34.09
C SER A 129 8.36 12.10 34.13
N ASN A 130 7.25 12.53 34.74
CA ASN A 130 6.83 13.94 34.77
C ASN A 130 6.85 14.59 36.17
N SER A 131 7.47 13.97 37.17
CA SER A 131 7.64 14.56 38.51
C SER A 131 9.11 14.81 38.83
N ALA A 132 9.76 15.66 38.03
CA ALA A 132 10.98 16.36 38.41
C ALA A 132 11.04 17.64 37.58
N TYR A 133 10.53 18.73 38.15
CA TYR A 133 11.13 20.07 38.25
C TYR A 133 10.08 21.03 38.84
#